data_AF-X0VGE7-F1
#
_entry.id   AF-X0VGE7-F1
#
_cell.length_a   1.000
_cell.length_b   1.000
_cell.length_c   1.000
_cell.angle_alpha   90.00
_cell.angle_beta   90.00
_cell.angle_gamma   90.00
#
_symmetry.space_group_name_H-M   'P 1'
#
loop_
_entity.id
_entity.type
_entity.pdbx_description
1 polymer ?
#
loop_
_entity_poly.entity_id
_entity_poly.type
_entity_poly.pdbx_seq_one_letter_code
_entity_poly.pdbx_strand_id
1 'polypeptide(L)'
;TEETNFKAICGIATTVLGMPHGSLSLKTRKRPIQVARAASAYIAMKEDNIHRNVIADVLNRDRAVTYHYQAMHKKLYATCLVYRNTFNKIYKAYKNIDGAKEVFIDKDFMKKHLIRNGVKESKNPDVILEIQSGGISCKVKTSYFDYSNQVENVNLAMKNYHYTIKII
;
A
#
# COMPACT_ATOMS: atom_id res chain seq x y z
N THR A 1 -12.69 -3.97 -15.78
CA THR A 1 -11.71 -3.89 -16.89
C THR A 1 -10.50 -3.07 -16.44
N GLU A 2 -9.32 -3.24 -17.03
CA GLU A 2 -8.13 -2.44 -16.68
C GLU A 2 -8.40 -0.92 -16.66
N GLU A 3 -9.21 -0.44 -17.61
CA GLU A 3 -9.62 0.96 -17.69
C GLU A 3 -10.42 1.43 -16.46
N THR A 4 -11.36 0.60 -15.97
CA THR A 4 -12.17 0.93 -14.80
C THR A 4 -11.33 0.99 -13.54
N ASN A 5 -10.36 0.07 -13.40
CA ASN A 5 -9.44 0.04 -12.27
C ASN A 5 -8.58 1.30 -12.24
N PHE A 6 -8.03 1.70 -13.39
CA PHE A 6 -7.21 2.90 -13.46
C PHE A 6 -8.02 4.20 -13.26
N LYS A 7 -9.26 4.26 -13.75
CA LYS A 7 -10.19 5.37 -13.45
C LYS A 7 -10.48 5.47 -11.95
N ALA A 8 -10.60 4.34 -11.25
CA ALA A 8 -10.76 4.33 -9.79
C ALA A 8 -9.53 4.91 -9.07
N ILE A 9 -8.31 4.52 -9.46
CA ILE A 9 -7.06 5.11 -8.93
C ILE A 9 -7.04 6.62 -9.17
N CYS A 10 -7.40 7.07 -10.38
CA CYS A 10 -7.49 8.49 -10.72
C CYS A 10 -8.53 9.22 -9.84
N GLY A 11 -9.68 8.59 -9.60
CA GLY A 11 -10.72 9.08 -8.70
C GLY A 11 -10.18 9.32 -7.29
N ILE A 12 -9.52 8.31 -6.71
CA ILE A 12 -8.89 8.40 -5.39
C ILE A 12 -7.87 9.53 -5.35
N ALA A 13 -7.00 9.61 -6.35
CA ALA A 13 -6.00 10.67 -6.42
C ALA A 13 -6.65 12.06 -6.45
N THR A 14 -7.72 12.25 -7.23
CA THR A 14 -8.45 13.52 -7.26
C THR A 14 -9.10 13.85 -5.92
N THR A 15 -9.79 12.91 -5.27
CA THR A 15 -10.43 13.10 -3.96
C THR A 15 -9.41 13.50 -2.88
N VAL A 16 -8.33 12.73 -2.79
CA VAL A 16 -7.31 12.90 -1.74
C VAL A 16 -6.54 14.20 -1.91
N LEU A 17 -6.39 14.69 -3.13
CA LEU A 17 -5.72 15.95 -3.43
C LEU A 17 -6.67 17.14 -3.52
N GLY A 18 -7.98 16.96 -3.29
CA GLY A 18 -8.98 18.02 -3.41
C GLY A 18 -9.10 18.59 -4.82
N MET A 19 -8.84 17.77 -5.84
CA MET A 19 -8.94 18.16 -7.25
C MET A 19 -10.29 17.73 -7.84
N PRO A 20 -10.83 18.46 -8.83
CA PRO A 20 -12.03 18.01 -9.54
C PRO A 20 -11.83 16.63 -10.18
N HIS A 21 -12.85 15.77 -10.10
CA HIS A 21 -12.84 14.48 -10.78
C HIS A 21 -12.61 14.67 -12.29
N GLY A 22 -11.81 13.79 -12.90
CA GLY A 22 -11.43 13.89 -14.31
C GLY A 22 -10.35 14.95 -14.61
N SER A 23 -9.92 15.78 -13.66
CA SER A 23 -8.87 16.79 -13.89
C SER A 23 -7.53 16.20 -14.37
N LEU A 24 -7.28 14.92 -14.05
CA LEU A 24 -6.08 14.20 -14.49
C LEU A 24 -6.03 13.96 -16.00
N SER A 25 -7.12 14.01 -16.76
CA SER A 25 -7.08 13.88 -18.24
C SER A 25 -6.81 15.21 -18.96
N LEU A 26 -6.91 16.36 -18.27
CA LEU A 26 -6.79 17.68 -18.88
C LEU A 26 -5.38 17.95 -19.43
N LYS A 27 -5.24 18.57 -20.61
CA LYS A 27 -3.90 18.86 -21.18
C LYS A 27 -3.20 20.08 -20.53
N THR A 28 -3.02 20.07 -19.21
CA THR A 28 -2.35 21.12 -18.43
C THR A 28 -0.97 20.71 -17.95
N ARG A 29 -0.06 21.68 -17.87
CA ARG A 29 1.30 21.56 -17.31
C ARG A 29 1.41 22.05 -15.86
N LYS A 30 0.28 22.33 -15.18
CA LYS A 30 0.30 22.69 -13.76
C LYS A 30 0.94 21.56 -12.94
N ARG A 31 1.95 21.92 -12.14
CA ARG A 31 2.77 20.97 -11.36
C ARG A 31 1.96 19.99 -10.50
N PRO A 32 0.90 20.40 -9.75
CA PRO A 32 0.13 19.48 -8.93
C PRO A 32 -0.51 18.35 -9.75
N ILE A 33 -1.07 18.69 -10.92
CA ILE A 33 -1.75 17.74 -11.79
C ILE A 33 -0.73 16.81 -12.47
N GLN A 34 0.43 17.34 -12.89
CA GLN A 34 1.49 16.52 -13.47
C GLN A 34 2.02 15.48 -12.48
N VAL A 35 2.24 15.89 -11.23
CA VAL A 35 2.71 14.99 -10.17
C VAL A 35 1.67 13.92 -9.85
N ALA A 36 0.39 14.32 -9.75
CA ALA A 36 -0.70 13.39 -9.49
C ALA A 36 -0.86 12.34 -10.61
N ARG A 37 -0.71 12.74 -11.89
CA ARG A 37 -0.67 11.79 -13.02
C ARG A 37 0.46 10.79 -12.91
N ALA A 38 1.68 11.29 -12.70
CA ALA A 38 2.87 10.44 -12.65
C ALA A 38 2.81 9.46 -11.49
N ALA A 39 2.31 9.90 -10.33
CA ALA A 39 2.09 9.04 -9.17
C ALA A 39 1.01 7.97 -9.46
N SER A 40 -0.18 8.38 -9.93
CA SER A 40 -1.28 7.46 -10.22
C SER A 40 -0.92 6.42 -11.27
N ALA A 41 -0.26 6.84 -12.36
CA ALA A 41 0.21 5.95 -13.41
C ALA A 41 1.25 4.95 -12.90
N TYR A 42 2.19 5.38 -12.04
CA TYR A 42 3.17 4.46 -11.47
C TYR A 42 2.52 3.39 -10.59
N ILE A 43 1.58 3.78 -9.73
CA ILE A 43 0.84 2.85 -8.86
C ILE A 43 0.10 1.82 -9.71
N ALA A 44 -0.64 2.27 -10.72
CA ALA A 44 -1.38 1.40 -11.63
C ALA A 44 -0.50 0.39 -12.38
N MET A 45 0.66 0.82 -12.88
CA MET A 45 1.62 -0.07 -13.54
C MET A 45 2.27 -1.05 -12.57
N LYS A 46 2.55 -0.63 -11.33
CA LYS A 46 3.36 -1.41 -10.39
C LYS A 46 2.55 -2.38 -9.55
N GLU A 47 1.35 -1.98 -9.13
CA GLU A 47 0.50 -2.73 -8.21
C GLU A 47 -0.54 -3.56 -8.96
N ASP A 48 -1.25 -2.95 -9.91
CA ASP A 48 -2.33 -3.60 -10.66
C ASP A 48 -1.86 -4.19 -12.01
N ASN A 49 -0.58 -4.02 -12.35
CA ASN A 49 0.03 -4.44 -13.63
C ASN A 49 -0.76 -3.97 -14.88
N ILE A 50 -1.40 -2.79 -14.79
CA ILE A 50 -2.25 -2.26 -15.86
C ILE A 50 -1.40 -1.90 -17.09
N HIS A 51 -1.90 -2.25 -18.27
CA HIS A 51 -1.16 -1.99 -19.50
C HIS A 51 -1.04 -0.49 -19.79
N ARG A 52 0.15 -0.08 -20.24
CA ARG A 52 0.50 1.34 -20.46
C ARG A 52 -0.42 2.04 -21.45
N ASN A 53 -0.93 1.34 -22.46
CA ASN A 53 -1.85 1.92 -23.44
C ASN A 53 -3.13 2.38 -22.74
N VAL A 54 -3.71 1.53 -21.89
CA VAL A 54 -4.91 1.85 -21.12
C VAL A 54 -4.69 3.08 -20.23
N ILE A 55 -3.54 3.17 -19.56
CA ILE A 55 -3.16 4.33 -18.74
C ILE A 55 -3.05 5.60 -19.59
N ALA A 56 -2.40 5.50 -20.74
CA ALA A 56 -2.20 6.63 -21.65
C ALA A 56 -3.54 7.13 -22.21
N ASP A 57 -4.44 6.21 -22.59
CA ASP A 57 -5.77 6.50 -23.11
C ASP A 57 -6.63 7.22 -22.07
N VAL A 58 -6.69 6.71 -20.83
CA VAL A 58 -7.44 7.34 -19.73
C VAL A 58 -6.89 8.72 -19.37
N LEU A 59 -5.56 8.91 -19.42
CA LEU A 59 -4.94 10.22 -19.17
C LEU A 59 -5.00 11.17 -20.37
N ASN A 60 -5.50 10.73 -21.53
CA ASN A 60 -5.45 11.45 -22.80
C ASN A 60 -4.02 11.93 -23.14
N ARG A 61 -3.08 10.98 -23.10
CA ARG A 61 -1.64 11.20 -23.33
C ARG A 61 -1.04 10.18 -24.27
N ASP A 62 0.14 10.53 -24.78
CA ASP A 62 0.96 9.61 -25.54
C ASP A 62 1.52 8.50 -24.63
N ARG A 63 1.56 7.27 -25.16
CA ARG A 63 2.07 6.08 -24.47
C ARG A 63 3.49 6.28 -23.93
N ALA A 64 4.37 6.99 -24.64
CA ALA A 64 5.76 7.23 -24.25
C ALA A 64 5.87 7.93 -22.88
N VAL A 65 4.88 8.75 -22.53
CA VAL A 65 4.85 9.47 -21.25
C VAL A 65 4.77 8.49 -20.06
N THR A 66 4.12 7.34 -20.23
CA THR A 66 4.02 6.32 -19.17
C THR A 66 5.38 5.68 -18.87
N TYR A 67 6.24 5.49 -19.87
CA TYR A 67 7.62 5.03 -19.68
C TYR A 67 8.41 6.05 -18.85
N HIS A 68 8.28 7.34 -19.18
CA HIS A 68 8.92 8.41 -18.42
C HIS A 68 8.45 8.43 -16.96
N TYR A 69 7.16 8.28 -16.69
CA TYR A 69 6.64 8.22 -15.31
C TYR A 69 7.27 7.09 -14.50
N GLN A 70 7.43 5.91 -15.11
CA GLN A 70 8.05 4.78 -14.44
C GLN A 70 9.54 4.99 -14.18
N ALA A 71 10.29 5.43 -15.19
CA ALA A 71 11.73 5.64 -15.09
C ALA A 71 12.07 6.73 -14.05
N MET A 72 11.25 7.79 -13.99
CA MET A 72 11.50 8.93 -13.10
C MET A 72 11.08 8.70 -11.65
N HIS A 73 10.24 7.70 -11.36
CA HIS A 73 9.68 7.49 -10.03
C HIS A 73 10.77 7.46 -8.93
N LYS A 74 11.79 6.60 -9.07
CA LYS A 74 12.86 6.46 -8.06
C LYS A 74 13.57 7.79 -7.79
N LYS A 75 13.94 8.51 -8.85
CA LYS A 75 14.62 9.81 -8.75
C LYS A 75 13.72 10.87 -8.11
N LEU A 76 12.47 10.99 -8.56
CA LEU A 76 11.52 11.98 -8.06
C LEU A 76 11.11 11.69 -6.62
N TYR A 77 10.93 10.42 -6.25
CA TYR A 77 10.65 10.02 -4.88
C TYR A 77 11.81 10.39 -3.95
N ALA A 78 13.06 10.22 -4.38
CA ALA A 78 14.24 10.57 -3.58
C ALA A 78 14.51 12.08 -3.49
N THR A 79 14.22 12.86 -4.53
CA THR A 79 14.69 14.26 -4.63
C THR A 79 13.58 15.32 -4.58
N CYS A 80 12.34 14.99 -4.97
CA CYS A 80 11.25 15.95 -5.09
C CYS A 80 10.22 15.75 -3.98
N LEU A 81 10.25 16.63 -2.97
CA LEU A 81 9.32 16.59 -1.83
C LEU A 81 7.85 16.62 -2.26
N VAL A 82 7.51 17.48 -3.23
CA VAL A 82 6.15 17.59 -3.77
C VAL A 82 5.69 16.27 -4.37
N TYR A 83 6.57 15.58 -5.11
CA TYR A 83 6.24 14.27 -5.68
C TYR A 83 6.08 13.22 -4.59
N ARG A 84 7.04 13.11 -3.67
CA ARG A 84 7.01 12.15 -2.57
C ARG A 84 5.74 12.27 -1.74
N ASN A 85 5.38 13.49 -1.33
CA ASN A 85 4.20 13.73 -0.50
C ASN A 85 2.92 13.38 -1.26
N THR A 86 2.83 13.76 -2.54
CA THR A 86 1.67 13.44 -3.37
C THR A 86 1.54 11.94 -3.57
N PHE A 87 2.64 11.26 -3.91
CA PHE A 87 2.68 9.81 -4.08
C PHE A 87 2.25 9.09 -2.80
N ASN A 88 2.85 9.44 -1.65
CA ASN A 88 2.50 8.80 -0.38
C ASN A 88 1.03 8.99 -0.03
N LYS A 89 0.46 10.17 -0.30
CA LYS A 89 -0.95 10.45 -0.05
C LYS A 89 -1.86 9.59 -0.91
N ILE A 90 -1.59 9.52 -2.22
CA ILE A 90 -2.36 8.69 -3.16
C ILE A 90 -2.18 7.21 -2.82
N TYR A 91 -0.93 6.75 -2.62
CA TYR A 91 -0.61 5.36 -2.35
C TYR A 91 -1.24 4.88 -1.05
N LYS A 92 -1.19 5.69 0.02
CA LYS A 92 -1.88 5.40 1.27
C LYS A 92 -3.38 5.25 1.03
N ALA A 93 -4.01 6.18 0.32
CA ALA A 93 -5.44 6.08 0.04
C ALA A 93 -5.82 4.91 -0.87
N TYR A 94 -4.98 4.58 -1.86
CA TYR A 94 -5.14 3.43 -2.75
C TYR A 94 -4.99 2.10 -2.00
N LYS A 95 -4.01 1.98 -1.09
CA LYS A 95 -3.89 0.80 -0.21
C LYS A 95 -4.98 0.76 0.86
N ASN A 96 -5.47 1.92 1.28
CA ASN A 96 -6.63 2.08 2.16
C ASN A 96 -7.97 1.96 1.43
N ILE A 97 -8.05 1.38 0.22
CA ILE A 97 -9.35 1.01 -0.37
C ILE A 97 -10.03 -0.12 0.45
N ASP A 98 -9.25 -0.89 1.22
CA ASP A 98 -9.75 -1.74 2.33
C ASP A 98 -9.93 -0.97 3.68
N GLY A 99 -9.73 0.34 3.64
CA GLY A 99 -10.31 1.32 4.56
C GLY A 99 -9.68 1.51 5.92
N ALA A 100 -9.25 0.47 6.63
CA ALA A 100 -9.09 0.62 8.09
C ALA A 100 -7.69 0.34 8.64
N LYS A 101 -6.80 -0.29 7.87
CA LYS A 101 -5.70 -1.04 8.48
C LYS A 101 -4.32 -0.56 8.07
N GLU A 102 -3.49 -0.19 9.04
CA GLU A 102 -2.11 0.24 8.82
C GLU A 102 -1.17 -0.95 8.54
N VAL A 103 0.08 -0.71 8.17
CA VAL A 103 1.10 -1.76 8.02
C VAL A 103 2.32 -1.43 8.86
N PHE A 104 2.98 -2.46 9.38
CA PHE A 104 4.21 -2.27 10.14
C PHE A 104 5.42 -2.10 9.21
N ILE A 105 6.31 -1.17 9.57
CA ILE A 105 7.57 -0.89 8.86
C ILE A 105 8.76 -1.49 9.62
N ASP A 106 8.66 -1.57 10.96
CA ASP A 106 9.73 -2.03 11.84
C ASP A 106 9.33 -3.32 12.59
N LYS A 107 10.25 -4.28 12.57
CA LYS A 107 10.05 -5.62 13.16
C LYS A 107 10.00 -5.60 14.68
N ASP A 108 10.86 -4.81 15.31
CA ASP A 108 10.92 -4.74 16.77
C ASP A 108 9.69 -4.03 17.34
N PHE A 109 9.24 -2.98 16.65
CA PHE A 109 7.99 -2.30 16.96
C PHE A 109 6.78 -3.23 16.81
N MET A 110 6.72 -4.02 15.73
CA MET A 110 5.68 -5.02 15.53
C MET A 110 5.67 -6.06 16.66
N LYS A 111 6.83 -6.61 17.04
CA LYS A 111 6.93 -7.60 18.12
C LYS A 111 6.51 -7.00 19.47
N LYS A 112 6.94 -5.78 19.78
CA LYS A 112 6.53 -5.05 20.99
C LYS A 112 5.02 -4.78 21.01
N HIS A 113 4.44 -4.42 19.87
CA HIS A 113 3.00 -4.20 19.74
C HIS A 113 2.21 -5.47 20.04
N LEU A 114 2.60 -6.61 19.46
CA LEU A 114 1.96 -7.91 19.71
C LEU A 114 2.00 -8.29 21.20
N ILE A 115 3.17 -8.19 21.84
CA ILE A 115 3.32 -8.53 23.27
C ILE A 115 2.48 -7.61 24.16
N ARG A 116 2.48 -6.30 23.88
CA ARG A 116 1.67 -5.32 24.63
C ARG A 116 0.17 -5.58 24.53
N ASN A 117 -0.28 -6.20 23.45
CA ASN A 117 -1.68 -6.53 23.21
C ASN A 117 -2.03 -8.00 23.56
N GLY A 118 -1.21 -8.65 24.40
CA GLY A 118 -1.57 -9.93 25.03
C GLY A 118 -1.02 -11.19 24.35
N VAL A 119 -0.27 -11.06 23.26
CA VAL A 119 0.42 -12.21 22.62
C VAL A 119 1.60 -12.65 23.49
N LYS A 120 1.68 -13.95 23.80
CA LYS A 120 2.71 -14.50 24.69
C LYS A 120 3.56 -15.53 23.95
N GLU A 121 4.83 -15.64 24.35
CA GLU A 121 5.72 -16.69 23.85
C GLU A 121 5.82 -17.83 24.88
N SER A 122 5.57 -19.06 24.41
CA SER A 122 5.78 -20.26 25.22
C SER A 122 7.28 -20.55 25.38
N LYS A 123 7.67 -21.01 26.58
CA LYS A 123 9.04 -21.47 26.85
C LYS A 123 9.36 -22.79 26.16
N ASN A 124 8.37 -23.66 26.03
CA ASN A 124 8.45 -24.95 25.32
C ASN A 124 7.45 -24.92 24.16
N PRO A 125 7.86 -24.46 22.98
CA PRO A 125 6.96 -24.33 21.84
C PRO A 125 6.97 -25.58 20.96
N ASP A 126 5.77 -25.99 20.54
CA ASP A 126 5.55 -27.06 19.56
C ASP A 126 5.05 -26.51 18.22
N VAL A 127 4.63 -25.23 18.19
CA VAL A 127 4.01 -24.55 17.05
C VAL A 127 4.59 -23.14 16.90
N ILE A 128 4.86 -22.70 15.67
CA ILE A 128 5.34 -21.35 15.40
C ILE A 128 4.34 -20.61 14.51
N LEU A 129 3.88 -19.45 14.97
CA LEU A 129 3.04 -18.55 14.18
C LEU A 129 3.95 -17.50 13.52
N GLU A 130 4.01 -17.47 12.19
CA GLU A 130 4.60 -16.38 11.44
C GLU A 130 3.52 -15.37 11.05
N ILE A 131 3.61 -14.18 11.63
CA ILE A 131 2.76 -13.04 11.29
C ILE A 131 3.50 -12.16 10.30
N GLN A 132 2.88 -11.87 9.16
CA GLN A 132 3.42 -10.96 8.15
C GLN A 132 2.55 -9.71 8.08
N SER A 133 3.15 -8.53 8.08
CA SER A 133 2.46 -7.25 7.87
C SER A 133 3.31 -6.35 6.99
N GLY A 134 2.76 -5.90 5.86
CA GLY A 134 3.54 -5.18 4.85
C GLY A 134 4.71 -6.02 4.32
N GLY A 135 5.94 -5.51 4.47
CA GLY A 135 7.17 -6.17 4.04
C GLY A 135 7.95 -6.89 5.14
N ILE A 136 7.41 -6.96 6.37
CA ILE A 136 8.10 -7.53 7.53
C ILE A 136 7.36 -8.76 8.08
N SER A 137 8.12 -9.67 8.71
CA SER A 137 7.55 -10.81 9.43
C SER A 137 8.07 -10.92 10.87
N CYS A 138 7.20 -11.38 11.76
CA CYS A 138 7.49 -11.69 13.14
C CYS A 138 7.05 -13.12 13.46
N LYS A 139 7.85 -13.84 14.24
CA LYS A 139 7.54 -15.19 14.68
C LYS A 139 7.14 -15.17 16.15
N VAL A 140 6.05 -15.87 16.48
CA VAL A 140 5.55 -16.08 17.84
C VAL A 140 5.57 -17.56 18.13
N LYS A 141 6.23 -17.94 19.21
CA LYS A 141 6.39 -19.32 19.65
C LYS A 141 5.23 -19.71 20.56
N THR A 142 4.46 -20.74 20.20
CA THR A 142 3.31 -21.22 20.99
C THR A 142 3.31 -22.75 21.12
N SER A 143 2.39 -23.30 21.89
CA SER A 143 2.17 -24.75 22.01
C SER A 143 0.92 -25.17 21.25
N TYR A 144 0.80 -26.47 20.96
CA TYR A 144 -0.39 -27.03 20.33
C TYR A 144 -1.69 -26.79 21.12
N PHE A 145 -1.60 -26.66 22.45
CA PHE A 145 -2.78 -26.42 23.28
C PHE A 145 -3.21 -24.95 23.32
N ASP A 146 -2.30 -24.00 23.04
CA ASP A 146 -2.57 -22.56 23.17
C ASP A 146 -2.56 -21.80 21.84
N TYR A 147 -2.24 -22.44 20.71
CA TYR A 147 -2.14 -21.75 19.42
C TYR A 147 -3.45 -21.06 19.00
N SER A 148 -4.61 -21.67 19.28
CA SER A 148 -5.92 -21.10 18.94
C SER A 148 -6.13 -19.75 19.66
N ASN A 149 -5.86 -19.72 20.97
CA ASN A 149 -5.93 -18.50 21.78
C ASN A 149 -4.91 -17.46 21.29
N GLN A 150 -3.68 -17.89 20.95
CA GLN A 150 -2.67 -16.97 20.41
C GLN A 150 -3.07 -16.39 19.06
N VAL A 151 -3.71 -17.16 18.18
CA VAL A 151 -4.24 -16.67 16.90
C VAL A 151 -5.32 -15.61 17.15
N GLU A 152 -6.24 -15.82 18.10
CA GLU A 152 -7.23 -14.82 18.48
C GLU A 152 -6.59 -13.54 19.04
N ASN A 153 -5.60 -13.67 19.93
CA ASN A 153 -4.86 -12.52 20.47
C ASN A 153 -4.15 -11.73 19.38
N VAL A 154 -3.53 -12.42 18.41
CA VAL A 154 -2.93 -11.79 17.23
C VAL A 154 -4.01 -11.07 16.41
N ASN A 155 -5.16 -11.71 16.18
CA ASN A 155 -6.25 -11.11 15.42
C ASN A 155 -6.79 -9.82 16.06
N LEU A 156 -6.89 -9.80 17.39
CA LEU A 156 -7.26 -8.62 18.16
C LEU A 156 -6.18 -7.53 18.09
N ALA A 157 -4.92 -7.89 18.34
CA ALA A 157 -3.78 -6.96 18.31
C ALA A 157 -3.58 -6.31 16.93
N MET A 158 -3.87 -7.07 15.87
CA MET A 158 -3.69 -6.67 14.49
C MET A 158 -5.01 -6.22 13.83
N LYS A 159 -6.07 -5.99 14.60
CA LYS A 159 -7.40 -5.60 14.08
C LYS A 159 -7.35 -4.37 13.18
N ASN A 160 -6.47 -3.41 13.49
CA ASN A 160 -6.25 -2.19 12.73
C ASN A 160 -5.02 -2.26 11.82
N TYR A 161 -4.51 -3.46 11.52
CA TYR A 161 -3.35 -3.65 10.66
C TYR A 161 -3.61 -4.69 9.57
N HIS A 162 -3.02 -4.51 8.39
CA HIS A 162 -3.04 -5.55 7.37
C HIS A 162 -2.01 -6.59 7.73
N TYR A 163 -2.45 -7.83 7.91
CA TYR A 163 -1.57 -8.95 8.25
C TYR A 163 -2.08 -10.27 7.70
N THR A 164 -1.16 -11.23 7.64
CA THR A 164 -1.45 -12.65 7.43
C THR A 164 -0.79 -13.46 8.53
N ILE A 165 -1.37 -14.61 8.88
CA ILE A 165 -0.80 -15.58 9.82
C ILE A 165 -0.53 -16.86 9.05
N LYS A 166 0.68 -17.43 9.23
CA LYS A 166 1.04 -18.76 8.78
C LYS A 166 1.46 -19.60 9.99
N ILE A 167 1.02 -20.85 10.01
CA ILE A 167 1.43 -21.83 11.02
C ILE A 167 2.58 -22.64 10.41
N ILE A 168 3.71 -22.71 11.11
CA ILE A 168 4.95 -23.40 10.72
C ILE A 168 5.30 -24.42 11.80
#